data_AF-A0A221W9N9-F1
#
_entry.id   AF-A0A221W9N9-F1
#
_cell.length_a   1.000
_cell.length_b   1.000
_cell.length_c   1.000
_cell.angle_alpha   90.00
_cell.angle_beta   90.00
_cell.angle_gamma   90.00
#
_symmetry.space_group_name_H-M   'P 1'
#
loop_
_entity.id
_entity.type
_entity.pdbx_description
1 polymer ?
#
loop_
_entity_poly.entity_id
_entity_poly.type
_entity_poly.pdbx_seq_one_letter_code
_entity_poly.pdbx_strand_id
1 'polypeptide(L)'
;MDIAVSTPCFELWLLLHFGDQHAYPTAKQAERALRRHLPGYAKKAAPDFPVEAHVIAVDRARRTLPSGASGDNPSTSVWRLLDVITETRRRARR
;
A
#
# COMPACT_ATOMS: atom_id res chain seq x y z
N MET A 1 -6.16 -3.21 -18.35
CA MET A 1 -5.75 -2.00 -17.63
C MET A 1 -5.68 -2.36 -16.17
N ASP A 2 -4.48 -2.47 -15.61
CA ASP A 2 -4.27 -2.88 -14.23
C ASP A 2 -4.23 -1.63 -13.34
N ILE A 3 -5.20 -1.50 -12.43
CA ILE A 3 -5.37 -0.33 -11.56
C ILE A 3 -5.37 -0.80 -10.11
N ALA A 4 -4.61 -0.11 -9.28
CA ALA A 4 -4.65 -0.27 -7.83
C ALA A 4 -5.46 0.88 -7.19
N VAL A 5 -6.31 0.53 -6.23
CA VAL A 5 -7.14 1.47 -5.46
C VAL A 5 -6.79 1.30 -3.99
N SER A 6 -6.71 2.42 -3.27
CA SER A 6 -6.52 2.43 -1.82
C SER A 6 -7.57 3.32 -1.17
N THR A 7 -8.29 2.78 -0.21
CA THR A 7 -9.32 3.45 0.58
C THR A 7 -8.79 3.59 2.02
N PRO A 8 -8.61 4.80 2.56
CA PRO A 8 -9.13 6.07 2.05
C PRO A 8 -8.25 6.75 0.99
N CYS A 9 -6.96 6.42 0.90
CA CYS A 9 -6.00 7.04 -0.01
C CYS A 9 -4.74 6.19 -0.16
N PHE A 10 -3.86 6.56 -1.09
CA PHE A 10 -2.61 5.82 -1.37
C PHE A 10 -1.66 5.74 -0.17
N GLU A 11 -1.68 6.72 0.74
CA GLU A 11 -0.86 6.72 1.95
C GLU A 11 -1.14 5.53 2.87
N LEU A 12 -2.31 4.88 2.75
CA LEU A 12 -2.57 3.61 3.43
C LEU A 12 -1.55 2.54 3.00
N TRP A 13 -1.29 2.39 1.71
CA TRP A 13 -0.30 1.44 1.22
C TRP A 13 1.10 1.70 1.81
N LEU A 14 1.48 2.98 1.93
CA LEU A 14 2.75 3.37 2.53
C LEU A 14 2.80 3.07 4.03
N LEU A 15 1.72 3.33 4.77
CA LEU A 15 1.61 3.00 6.20
C LEU A 15 1.81 1.51 6.48
N LEU A 16 1.32 0.64 5.59
CA LEU A 16 1.45 -0.81 5.74
C LEU A 16 2.91 -1.30 5.70
N HIS A 17 3.87 -0.48 5.29
CA HIS A 17 5.30 -0.81 5.41
C HIS A 17 5.79 -0.71 6.86
N PHE A 18 5.17 0.16 7.67
CA PHE A 18 5.57 0.39 9.05
C PHE A 18 4.78 -0.46 10.06
N GLY A 19 3.54 -0.85 9.74
CA GLY A 19 2.72 -1.65 10.65
C GLY A 19 1.37 -2.06 10.06
N ASP A 20 0.62 -2.87 10.81
CA ASP A 20 -0.78 -3.16 10.50
C ASP A 20 -1.66 -1.92 10.72
N GLN A 21 -2.73 -1.81 9.93
CA GLN A 21 -3.72 -0.73 10.06
C GLN A 21 -5.09 -1.31 10.44
N HIS A 22 -5.46 -1.16 11.71
CA HIS A 22 -6.74 -1.64 12.24
C HIS A 22 -7.80 -0.54 12.39
N ALA A 23 -7.39 0.73 12.39
CA ALA A 23 -8.31 1.86 12.46
C ALA A 23 -8.83 2.24 11.05
N TYR A 24 -9.92 3.00 11.02
CA TYR A 24 -10.61 3.51 9.83
C TYR A 24 -10.27 4.99 9.58
N PRO A 25 -9.06 5.34 9.11
CA PRO A 25 -8.63 6.73 9.02
C PRO A 25 -9.34 7.45 7.89
N THR A 26 -9.51 8.76 8.01
CA THR A 26 -9.69 9.64 6.85
C THR A 26 -8.36 9.77 6.10
N ALA A 27 -8.39 10.23 4.84
CA ALA A 27 -7.16 10.47 4.06
C ALA A 27 -6.18 11.40 4.80
N LYS A 28 -6.68 12.46 5.44
CA LYS A 28 -5.87 13.41 6.23
C LYS A 28 -5.24 12.74 7.46
N GLN A 29 -5.95 11.82 8.12
CA GLN A 29 -5.40 11.07 9.24
C GLN A 29 -4.32 10.08 8.79
N ALA A 30 -4.51 9.41 7.66
CA ALA A 30 -3.52 8.51 7.06
C ALA A 30 -2.24 9.28 6.69
N GLU A 31 -2.37 10.42 6.01
CA GLU A 31 -1.21 11.28 5.68
C GLU A 31 -0.47 11.76 6.94
N ARG A 32 -1.21 12.24 7.96
CA ARG A 32 -0.60 12.65 9.23
C ARG A 32 0.10 11.49 9.94
N ALA A 33 -0.48 10.29 9.90
CA ALA A 33 0.14 9.10 10.48
C ALA A 33 1.43 8.75 9.75
N LEU A 34 1.43 8.82 8.42
CA LEU A 34 2.61 8.53 7.59
C LEU A 34 3.74 9.52 7.88
N ARG A 35 3.42 10.81 8.04
CA ARG A 35 4.40 11.84 8.40
C ARG A 35 5.08 11.63 9.77
N ARG A 36 4.51 10.80 10.65
CA ARG A 36 5.20 10.41 11.90
C ARG A 36 6.34 9.41 11.66
N HIS A 37 6.22 8.60 10.62
CA HIS A 37 7.27 7.68 10.18
C HIS A 37 8.23 8.34 9.19
N LEU A 38 7.72 9.26 8.35
CA LEU A 38 8.45 9.97 7.30
C LEU A 38 8.20 11.48 7.43
N PRO A 39 8.90 12.20 8.34
CA PRO A 39 8.66 13.63 8.59
C PRO A 39 8.75 14.51 7.34
N GLY A 40 9.58 14.12 6.37
CA GLY A 40 9.75 14.81 5.08
C GLY A 40 8.74 14.43 3.99
N TYR A 41 7.74 13.58 4.29
CA TYR A 41 6.80 13.12 3.27
C TYR A 41 5.96 14.27 2.69
N ALA A 42 6.12 14.49 1.38
CA ALA A 42 5.42 15.50 0.61
C ALA A 42 4.85 14.91 -0.71
N LYS A 43 4.26 13.71 -0.64
CA LYS A 43 3.71 12.96 -1.79
C LYS A 43 4.73 12.71 -2.90
N LYS A 44 5.98 12.52 -2.50
CA LYS A 44 7.10 12.13 -3.36
C LYS A 44 7.76 10.90 -2.75
N ALA A 45 8.58 10.21 -3.55
CA ALA A 45 9.44 9.15 -3.03
C ALA A 45 10.32 9.73 -1.92
N ALA A 46 10.12 9.25 -0.69
CA ALA A 46 10.93 9.64 0.45
C ALA A 46 12.22 8.79 0.42
N PRO A 47 13.43 9.40 0.53
CA PRO A 47 14.69 8.66 0.45
C PRO A 47 14.84 7.57 1.51
N ASP A 48 14.19 7.77 2.66
CA ASP A 48 14.18 6.91 3.85
C ASP A 48 13.01 5.90 3.86
N PHE A 49 12.26 5.78 2.75
CA PHE A 49 11.16 4.83 2.66
C PHE A 49 11.68 3.38 2.57
N PRO A 50 11.21 2.45 3.43
CA PRO A 50 11.71 1.07 3.48
C PRO A 50 11.10 0.22 2.35
N VAL A 51 11.56 0.41 1.11
CA VAL A 51 11.05 -0.30 -0.08
C VAL A 51 11.19 -1.81 0.07
N GLU A 52 12.24 -2.30 0.71
CA GLU A 52 12.53 -3.72 0.90
C GLU A 52 11.46 -4.40 1.78
N ALA A 53 10.80 -3.63 2.65
CA ALA A 53 9.72 -4.13 3.50
C ALA A 53 8.40 -4.38 2.73
N HIS A 54 8.35 -4.13 1.42
CA HIS A 54 7.14 -4.30 0.62
C HIS A 54 6.55 -5.71 0.68
N VAL A 55 7.36 -6.77 0.89
CA VAL A 55 6.86 -8.15 1.03
C VAL A 55 5.89 -8.25 2.21
N ILE A 56 6.26 -7.69 3.36
CA ILE A 56 5.42 -7.67 4.56
C ILE A 56 4.22 -6.73 4.34
N ALA A 57 4.43 -5.60 3.66
CA ALA A 57 3.35 -4.67 3.32
C ALA A 57 2.30 -5.33 2.40
N VAL A 58 2.71 -6.19 1.46
CA VAL A 58 1.81 -7.00 0.62
C VAL A 58 0.95 -7.91 1.47
N ASP A 59 1.55 -8.64 2.42
CA ASP A 59 0.79 -9.53 3.30
C ASP A 59 -0.23 -8.77 4.15
N ARG A 60 0.16 -7.61 4.68
CA ARG A 60 -0.73 -6.70 5.39
C ARG A 60 -1.86 -6.20 4.49
N ALA A 61 -1.55 -5.82 3.25
CA ALA A 61 -2.52 -5.34 2.28
C ALA A 61 -3.53 -6.44 1.86
N ARG A 62 -3.11 -7.69 1.76
CA ARG A 62 -4.03 -8.82 1.51
C ARG A 62 -5.05 -8.99 2.64
N ARG A 63 -4.66 -8.70 3.88
CA ARG A 63 -5.58 -8.73 5.04
C ARG A 63 -6.60 -7.60 5.04
N THR A 64 -6.27 -6.45 4.46
CA THR A 64 -7.21 -5.32 4.38
C THR A 64 -8.20 -5.45 3.22
N LEU A 65 -7.90 -6.28 2.22
CA LEU A 65 -8.81 -6.56 1.10
C LEU A 65 -8.85 -8.05 0.75
N PRO A 66 -9.63 -8.86 1.51
CA PRO A 66 -9.88 -10.26 1.18
C PRO A 66 -10.45 -10.41 -0.24
N SER A 67 -10.23 -11.57 -0.86
CA SER A 67 -10.73 -11.83 -2.22
C SER A 67 -12.26 -11.69 -2.28
N GLY A 68 -12.76 -10.90 -3.23
CA GLY A 68 -14.20 -10.64 -3.41
C GLY A 68 -14.80 -9.58 -2.47
N ALA A 69 -14.03 -8.99 -1.55
CA ALA A 69 -14.53 -7.93 -0.67
C ALA A 69 -14.63 -6.58 -1.39
N SER A 70 -15.65 -5.80 -1.03
CA SER A 70 -15.76 -4.38 -1.38
C SER A 70 -14.61 -3.61 -0.73
N GLY A 71 -14.01 -2.67 -1.46
CA GLY A 71 -12.83 -1.90 -1.05
C GLY A 71 -13.12 -0.84 0.00
N ASP A 72 -13.72 -1.24 1.12
CA ASP A 72 -14.07 -0.37 2.24
C ASP A 72 -12.82 0.15 2.95
N ASN A 73 -12.98 1.20 3.74
CA ASN A 73 -11.89 1.72 4.57
C ASN A 73 -11.60 0.74 5.72
N PRO A 74 -10.33 0.47 6.08
CA PRO A 74 -9.12 0.64 5.27
C PRO A 74 -8.93 -0.55 4.31
N SER A 75 -8.62 -0.30 3.04
CA SER A 75 -8.26 -1.37 2.10
C SER A 75 -7.34 -0.88 0.98
N THR A 76 -6.53 -1.78 0.42
CA THR A 76 -5.72 -1.46 -0.76
C THR A 76 -5.52 -2.68 -1.66
N SER A 77 -5.63 -2.47 -2.98
CA SER A 77 -5.40 -3.49 -4.00
C SER A 77 -4.02 -3.42 -4.65
N VAL A 78 -3.09 -2.62 -4.11
CA VAL A 78 -1.71 -2.47 -4.65
C VAL A 78 -0.99 -3.81 -4.77
N TRP A 79 -1.27 -4.77 -3.88
CA TRP A 79 -0.72 -6.12 -3.97
C TRP A 79 -1.07 -6.83 -5.30
N ARG A 80 -2.28 -6.62 -5.85
CA ARG A 80 -2.69 -7.19 -7.14
C ARG A 80 -1.84 -6.63 -8.27
N LEU A 81 -1.58 -5.32 -8.24
CA LEU A 81 -0.74 -4.65 -9.23
C LEU A 81 0.72 -5.15 -9.16
N LEU A 82 1.25 -5.34 -7.95
CA LEU A 82 2.59 -5.91 -7.77
C LEU A 82 2.68 -7.35 -8.28
N ASP A 83 1.65 -8.17 -8.06
CA ASP A 83 1.58 -9.52 -8.61
C ASP A 83 1.65 -9.49 -10.15
N VAL A 84 0.86 -8.62 -10.80
CA VAL A 84 0.86 -8.45 -12.27
C VAL A 84 2.21 -7.96 -12.79
N ILE A 85 2.81 -6.94 -12.17
CA ILE A 85 4.13 -6.41 -12.58
C ILE A 85 5.20 -7.50 -12.47
N THR A 86 5.18 -8.26 -11.38
CA THR A 86 6.17 -9.32 -11.13
C THR A 86 6.03 -10.46 -12.13
N GLU A 87 4.80 -10.89 -12.40
CA GLU A 87 4.51 -11.92 -13.39
C GLU A 87 4.89 -11.48 -14.80
N THR A 88 4.57 -10.24 -15.17
CA THR A 88 4.93 -9.65 -16.47
C THR A 88 6.45 -9.62 -16.65
N ARG A 89 7.20 -9.22 -15.61
CA ARG A 89 8.66 -9.23 -15.62
C ARG A 89 9.24 -10.65 -15.75
N ARG A 90 8.62 -11.65 -15.12
CA ARG A 90 9.04 -13.05 -15.23
C ARG A 90 8.85 -13.58 -16.65
N ARG A 91 7.74 -13.23 -17.30
CA ARG A 91 7.45 -13.63 -18.69
C ARG A 91 8.40 -12.97 -19.69
N ALA A 92 8.70 -11.68 -19.50
CA ALA A 92 9.62 -10.95 -20.37
C ALA A 92 11.10 -11.42 -20.28
N ARG A 93 11.45 -12.19 -19.23
CA ARG A 93 12.79 -12.77 -19.03
C ARG A 93 12.93 -14.21 -19.54
N ARG A 94 11.84 -14.82 -19.99
CA ARG A 94 11.82 -16.15 -20.64
C ARG A 94 11.93 -15.98 -22.14
#